data_AF-A0A251W8J4-F1
#
_entry.id   AF-A0A251W8J4-F1
#
_cell.length_a   1.000
_cell.length_b   1.000
_cell.length_c   1.000
_cell.angle_alpha   90.00
_cell.angle_beta   90.00
_cell.angle_gamma   90.00
#
_symmetry.space_group_name_H-M   'P 1'
#
loop_
_entity.id
_entity.type
_entity.pdbx_description
1 polymer ?
#
loop_
_entity_poly.entity_id
_entity_poly.type
_entity_poly.pdbx_seq_one_letter_code
_entity_poly.pdbx_strand_id
1 'polypeptide(L)'
;MPNPQPSDDANASDANASDPNFPQPKPNLSKEAFLMPYATYRGEFVPEHLLFNANLQEFAQRVSLLCNLETSGKVSPEDTYQQIKQLWKDLKSSKKSLLDEAEQRRSDDSP
;
A
#
# COMPACT_ATOMS: atom_id res chain seq x y z
N MET A 1 26.86 48.01 -22.45
CA MET A 1 26.19 47.13 -23.42
C MET A 1 25.61 45.96 -22.65
N PRO A 2 24.34 45.58 -22.89
CA PRO A 2 23.70 44.46 -22.20
C PRO A 2 24.26 43.15 -22.76
N ASN A 3 24.54 42.17 -21.90
CA ASN A 3 24.80 40.81 -22.35
C ASN A 3 23.59 39.93 -21.92
N PRO A 4 23.04 39.09 -22.81
CA PRO A 4 21.73 38.46 -22.62
C PRO A 4 21.80 37.27 -21.66
N GLN A 5 20.71 37.05 -20.94
CA GLN A 5 20.41 35.76 -20.32
C GLN A 5 20.15 34.73 -21.43
N PRO A 6 20.80 33.55 -21.42
CA PRO A 6 20.34 32.44 -22.22
C PRO A 6 19.17 31.74 -21.52
N SER A 7 18.09 31.67 -22.28
CA SER A 7 16.78 31.05 -22.08
C SER A 7 16.77 29.67 -21.45
N ASP A 8 15.90 29.50 -20.45
CA ASP A 8 15.20 28.25 -20.16
C ASP A 8 14.47 27.80 -21.43
N ASP A 9 14.84 26.64 -21.97
CA ASP A 9 14.00 25.70 -22.73
C ASP A 9 14.90 24.68 -23.44
N ALA A 10 15.44 23.73 -22.67
CA ALA A 10 15.96 22.47 -23.21
C ALA A 10 15.16 21.33 -22.58
N ASN A 11 14.10 20.97 -23.29
CA ASN A 11 13.29 19.77 -23.10
C ASN A 11 14.18 18.52 -23.03
N ALA A 12 14.40 17.99 -21.82
CA ALA A 12 15.14 16.76 -21.59
C ALA A 12 14.26 15.55 -21.90
N SER A 13 14.00 15.31 -23.19
CA SER A 13 13.40 14.09 -23.71
C SER A 13 14.19 13.58 -24.90
N ASP A 14 15.43 13.16 -24.64
CA ASP A 14 16.11 12.10 -25.39
C ASP A 14 17.54 11.91 -24.87
N ALA A 15 17.72 10.97 -23.94
CA ALA A 15 19.01 10.34 -23.70
C ALA A 15 18.75 8.91 -23.23
N ASN A 16 18.61 8.04 -24.23
CA ASN A 16 18.58 6.60 -24.11
C ASN A 16 19.83 6.11 -23.36
N ALA A 17 19.64 5.71 -22.10
CA ALA A 17 20.68 5.19 -21.22
C ALA A 17 21.14 3.81 -21.71
N SER A 18 22.26 3.78 -22.43
CA SER A 18 22.97 2.55 -22.84
C SER A 18 24.35 2.40 -22.18
N ASP A 19 24.57 3.03 -21.02
CA ASP A 19 25.77 2.80 -20.23
C ASP A 19 25.55 1.61 -19.27
N PRO A 20 26.20 0.45 -19.48
CA PRO A 20 26.08 -0.71 -18.61
C PRO A 20 26.65 -0.49 -17.20
N ASN A 21 27.36 0.62 -16.96
CA ASN A 21 27.87 1.02 -15.65
C ASN A 21 27.07 2.15 -15.00
N PHE A 22 25.93 2.57 -15.56
CA PHE A 22 25.09 3.54 -14.88
C PHE A 22 24.44 2.87 -13.65
N PRO A 23 24.68 3.36 -12.42
CA PRO A 23 24.01 2.83 -11.25
C PRO A 23 22.51 3.07 -11.44
N GLN A 24 21.78 1.98 -11.66
CA GLN A 24 20.33 2.01 -11.75
C GLN A 24 19.79 2.70 -10.50
N PRO A 25 18.85 3.66 -10.62
CA PRO A 25 18.26 4.29 -9.45
C PRO A 25 17.71 3.20 -8.55
N LYS A 26 18.23 3.11 -7.32
CA LYS A 26 17.77 2.16 -6.31
C LYS A 26 16.25 2.34 -6.19
N PRO A 27 15.46 1.26 -6.18
CA PRO A 27 14.01 1.38 -6.09
C PRO A 27 13.68 2.26 -4.90
N ASN A 28 12.98 3.35 -5.17
CA ASN A 28 12.57 4.32 -4.16
C ASN A 28 11.49 3.63 -3.31
N LEU A 29 11.94 2.83 -2.33
CA LEU A 29 11.07 2.18 -1.37
C LEU A 29 10.36 3.30 -0.61
N SER A 30 9.05 3.39 -0.77
CA SER A 30 8.26 4.35 -0.02
C SER A 30 8.48 4.12 1.48
N LYS A 31 8.34 5.18 2.27
CA LYS A 31 8.48 5.09 3.73
C LYS A 31 7.51 4.05 4.29
N GLU A 32 6.36 3.94 3.66
CA GLU A 32 5.33 2.94 3.92
C GLU A 32 5.86 1.53 3.63
N ALA A 33 6.49 1.28 2.49
CA ALA A 33 7.07 -0.03 2.16
C ALA A 33 8.20 -0.44 3.13
N PHE A 34 8.96 0.54 3.65
CA PHE A 34 9.98 0.29 4.66
C PHE A 34 9.39 -0.03 6.04
N LEU A 35 8.39 0.76 6.48
CA LEU A 35 7.79 0.62 7.80
C LEU A 35 6.78 -0.54 7.88
N MET A 36 6.22 -0.93 6.74
CA MET A 36 5.08 -1.84 6.64
C MET A 36 5.28 -2.82 5.47
N PRO A 37 6.23 -3.77 5.60
CA PRO A 37 6.48 -4.75 4.54
C PRO A 37 5.29 -5.69 4.37
N TYR A 38 4.81 -5.84 3.14
CA TYR A 38 3.83 -6.86 2.79
C TYR A 38 4.49 -8.24 2.74
N ALA A 39 3.87 -9.22 3.40
CA ALA A 39 4.23 -10.62 3.28
C ALA A 39 3.64 -11.20 1.98
N THR A 40 4.43 -12.03 1.30
CA THR A 40 3.95 -12.74 0.12
C THR A 40 2.77 -13.63 0.50
N TYR A 41 1.66 -13.51 -0.25
CA TYR A 41 0.52 -14.39 -0.10
C TYR A 41 0.86 -15.81 -0.57
N ARG A 42 0.50 -16.82 0.24
CA ARG A 42 0.78 -18.23 -0.04
C ARG A 42 -0.49 -19.09 -0.17
N GLY A 43 -1.66 -18.47 -0.22
CA GLY A 43 -2.92 -19.17 -0.42
C GLY A 43 -3.26 -19.36 -1.90
N GLU A 44 -4.49 -19.79 -2.15
CA GLU A 44 -4.99 -20.02 -3.51
C GLU A 44 -5.00 -18.72 -4.33
N PHE A 45 -4.52 -18.80 -5.57
CA PHE A 45 -4.43 -17.64 -6.46
C PHE A 45 -5.79 -17.27 -7.04
N VAL A 46 -6.64 -16.71 -6.19
CA VAL A 46 -7.96 -16.16 -6.49
C VAL A 46 -7.87 -14.64 -6.29
N PRO A 47 -8.26 -13.80 -7.27
CA PRO A 47 -8.12 -12.34 -7.17
C PRO A 47 -8.70 -11.75 -5.89
N GLU A 48 -9.88 -12.22 -5.47
CA GLU A 48 -10.55 -11.76 -4.25
C GLU A 48 -9.77 -12.14 -2.98
N HIS A 49 -9.15 -13.32 -2.97
CA HIS A 49 -8.33 -13.76 -1.84
C HIS A 49 -7.04 -12.95 -1.72
N LEU A 50 -6.40 -12.65 -2.85
CA LEU A 50 -5.21 -11.81 -2.90
C LEU A 50 -5.51 -10.40 -2.37
N LEU A 51 -6.60 -9.81 -2.85
CA LEU A 51 -7.00 -8.47 -2.46
C LEU A 51 -7.43 -8.41 -0.99
N PHE A 52 -8.20 -9.39 -0.51
CA PHE A 52 -8.56 -9.48 0.90
C PHE A 52 -7.32 -9.67 1.79
N ASN A 53 -6.37 -10.52 1.38
CA ASN A 53 -5.11 -10.67 2.08
C ASN A 53 -4.32 -9.35 2.15
N ALA A 54 -4.26 -8.57 1.07
CA ALA A 54 -3.60 -7.26 1.10
C ALA A 54 -4.25 -6.32 2.14
N ASN A 55 -5.59 -6.28 2.19
CA ASN A 55 -6.33 -5.48 3.16
C ASN A 55 -6.12 -5.98 4.61
N LEU A 56 -6.03 -7.30 4.80
CA LEU A 56 -5.74 -7.90 6.10
C LEU A 56 -4.33 -7.54 6.59
N GLN A 57 -3.35 -7.53 5.68
CA GLN A 57 -1.98 -7.13 6.01
C GLN A 57 -1.90 -5.64 6.36
N GLU A 58 -2.58 -4.78 5.60
CA GLU A 58 -2.67 -3.34 5.91
C GLU A 58 -3.31 -3.11 7.30
N PHE A 59 -4.40 -3.82 7.61
CA PHE A 59 -5.01 -3.79 8.94
C PHE A 59 -4.00 -4.13 10.03
N ALA A 60 -3.29 -5.26 9.90
CA ALA A 60 -2.33 -5.71 10.91
C ALA A 60 -1.19 -4.70 11.11
N GLN A 61 -0.66 -4.15 10.02
CA GLN A 61 0.41 -3.15 10.05
C GLN A 61 -0.05 -1.85 10.74
N ARG A 62 -1.24 -1.34 10.39
CA ARG A 62 -1.79 -0.12 11.00
C ARG A 62 -2.10 -0.30 12.48
N VAL A 63 -2.67 -1.44 12.87
CA VAL A 63 -2.89 -1.77 14.29
C VAL A 63 -1.57 -1.77 15.05
N SER A 64 -0.52 -2.42 14.51
CA SER A 64 0.80 -2.43 15.15
C SER A 64 1.39 -1.02 15.30
N LEU A 65 1.28 -0.19 14.25
CA LEU A 65 1.74 1.20 14.30
C LEU A 65 0.99 2.02 15.36
N LEU A 66 -0.34 1.90 15.42
CA LEU A 66 -1.16 2.59 16.42
C LEU A 66 -0.78 2.20 17.85
N CYS A 67 -0.61 0.91 18.13
CA CYS A 67 -0.15 0.44 19.44
C CYS A 67 1.25 0.99 19.78
N ASN A 68 2.17 1.01 18.82
CA ASN A 68 3.50 1.58 19.04
C ASN A 68 3.45 3.09 19.34
N LEU A 69 2.56 3.83 18.68
CA LEU A 69 2.35 5.25 18.92
C LEU A 69 1.77 5.49 20.32
N GLU A 70 0.77 4.71 20.72
CA GLU A 70 0.16 4.72 22.05
C GLU A 70 1.19 4.45 23.14
N THR A 71 1.96 3.36 23.01
CA THR A 71 2.96 2.98 24.02
C THR A 71 4.10 4.00 24.12
N SER A 72 4.36 4.75 23.04
CA SER A 72 5.30 5.87 23.06
C SER A 72 4.69 7.20 23.56
N GLY A 73 3.42 7.21 23.96
CA GLY A 73 2.69 8.36 24.49
C GLY A 73 2.28 9.40 23.44
N LYS A 74 2.36 9.08 22.14
CA LYS A 74 2.04 10.03 21.05
C LYS A 74 0.55 10.11 20.72
N VAL A 75 -0.20 9.06 21.03
CA VAL A 75 -1.65 8.95 20.83
C VAL A 75 -2.24 8.40 22.12
N SER A 76 -3.44 8.83 22.50
CA SER A 76 -4.08 8.32 23.71
C SER A 76 -4.55 6.87 23.53
N PRO A 77 -4.72 6.09 24.61
CA PRO A 77 -5.30 4.76 24.54
C PRO A 77 -6.72 4.76 23.95
N GLU A 78 -7.53 5.78 24.27
CA GLU A 78 -8.90 5.90 23.77
C GLU A 78 -8.92 6.17 22.26
N ASP A 79 -8.12 7.13 21.78
CA ASP A 79 -8.04 7.43 20.35
C ASP A 79 -7.49 6.24 19.55
N THR A 80 -6.54 5.51 20.13
CA THR A 80 -5.99 4.28 19.56
C THR A 80 -7.07 3.22 19.42
N TYR A 81 -7.84 3.00 20.48
CA TYR A 81 -8.95 2.04 20.49
C TYR A 81 -10.02 2.38 19.45
N GLN A 82 -10.42 3.65 19.34
CA GLN A 82 -11.42 4.09 18.35
C GLN A 82 -10.92 3.91 16.91
N GLN A 83 -9.65 4.21 16.64
CA GLN A 83 -9.05 3.99 15.33
C GLN A 83 -8.99 2.50 14.97
N ILE A 84 -8.57 1.63 15.90
CA ILE A 84 -8.57 0.17 15.69
C ILE A 84 -9.99 -0.34 15.40
N LYS A 85 -11.01 0.16 16.11
CA LYS A 85 -12.40 -0.18 15.82
C LYS A 85 -12.82 0.20 14.41
N GLN A 86 -12.39 1.37 13.93
CA GLN A 86 -12.71 1.79 12.57
C GLN A 86 -12.03 0.87 11.54
N LEU A 87 -10.73 0.60 11.71
CA LEU A 87 -9.99 -0.34 10.86
C LEU A 87 -10.64 -1.73 10.82
N TRP A 88 -11.17 -2.21 11.95
CA TRP A 88 -11.89 -3.48 11.99
C TRP A 88 -13.21 -3.45 11.20
N LYS A 89 -13.97 -2.34 11.27
CA LYS A 89 -15.19 -2.18 10.47
C LYS A 89 -14.87 -2.21 8.97
N ASP A 90 -13.79 -1.54 8.57
CA ASP A 90 -13.36 -1.47 7.17
C ASP A 90 -12.93 -2.86 6.67
N LEU A 91 -12.13 -3.58 7.46
CA LEU A 91 -11.72 -4.96 7.15
C LEU A 91 -12.94 -5.89 7.05
N LYS A 92 -13.90 -5.77 7.96
CA LYS A 92 -15.14 -6.57 7.94
C LYS A 92 -15.95 -6.29 6.67
N SER A 93 -16.06 -5.02 6.26
CA SER A 93 -16.72 -4.65 5.01
C SER A 93 -15.99 -5.26 3.80
N SER A 94 -14.66 -5.19 3.77
CA SER A 94 -13.86 -5.79 2.70
C SER A 94 -14.03 -7.31 2.62
N LYS A 95 -14.04 -8.02 3.75
CA LYS A 95 -14.31 -9.48 3.77
C LYS A 95 -15.64 -9.81 3.11
N LYS A 96 -16.69 -9.07 3.48
CA LYS A 96 -18.04 -9.31 2.95
C LYS A 96 -18.08 -9.15 1.44
N SER A 97 -17.55 -8.04 0.92
CA SER A 97 -17.60 -7.74 -0.51
C SER A 97 -16.69 -8.61 -1.36
N LEU A 98 -15.56 -9.07 -0.82
CA LEU A 98 -14.58 -9.86 -1.58
C LEU A 98 -14.79 -11.36 -1.44
N LEU A 99 -15.07 -11.86 -0.24
CA LEU A 99 -15.16 -13.29 0.00
C LEU A 99 -16.61 -13.76 -0.01
N ASP A 100 -17.44 -13.21 0.88
CA ASP A 100 -18.81 -13.72 1.10
C ASP A 100 -19.67 -13.54 -0.17
N GLU A 101 -19.62 -12.37 -0.81
CA GLU A 101 -20.37 -12.09 -2.07
C GLU A 101 -19.80 -12.83 -3.30
N ALA A 102 -18.50 -13.15 -3.31
CA ALA A 102 -17.90 -13.92 -4.40
C ALA A 102 -18.25 -15.41 -4.31
N GLU A 103 -18.30 -15.96 -3.10
CA GLU A 103 -18.75 -17.33 -2.85
C GLU A 103 -20.23 -17.51 -3.24
N GLN A 104 -21.06 -16.52 -2.93
CA GLN A 104 -22.49 -16.55 -3.26
C GLN A 104 -22.72 -16.57 -4.78
N ARG A 105 -22.02 -15.70 -5.54
CA ARG A 105 -22.06 -15.71 -7.02
C ARG A 105 -21.61 -17.03 -7.63
N ARG A 106 -20.58 -17.67 -7.08
CA ARG A 106 -20.10 -18.97 -7.57
C ARG A 106 -21.07 -20.13 -7.29
N SER A 107 -21.90 -19.99 -6.26
CA SER A 107 -22.88 -21.00 -5.87
C SER A 107 -24.12 -20.94 -6.77
N ASP A 108 -24.52 -19.74 -7.21
CA ASP A 108 -25.69 -19.51 -8.06
C ASP A 108 -25.48 -19.93 -9.54
N ASP A 109 -24.22 -20.05 -9.98
CA ASP A 109 -23.83 -20.48 -11.35
C ASP A 109 -23.70 -22.01 -11.51
N SER A 110 -23.96 -22.79 -10.46
CA SER A 110 -23.91 -24.27 -10.54
C SER A 110 -25.27 -24.82 -10.98
N PRO A 111 -25.34 -25.62 -12.07
CA PRO A 111 -26.59 -26.11 -12.66
C PRO A 111 -27.36 -27.12 -11.81
#